data_AF-A0A7V7RQK3-F1
#
_entry.id   AF-A0A7V7RQK3-F1
#
_cell.length_a   1.000
_cell.length_b   1.000
_cell.length_c   1.000
_cell.angle_alpha   90.00
_cell.angle_beta   90.00
_cell.angle_gamma   90.00
#
_symmetry.space_group_name_H-M   'P 1'
#
loop_
_entity.id
_entity.type
_entity.pdbx_description
1 polymer ?
#
loop_
_entity_poly.entity_id
_entity_poly.type
_entity_poly.pdbx_seq_one_letter_code
_entity_poly.pdbx_strand_id
1 'polypeptide(L)'
;MMKGMLLLLCSALFILTSSSCSKAESPDLEINEDIQQIVFFSDEANYRQEVAYYDAIIELKQKYPEAIKNMKIIYENKKHYLDQFEIERSPAMVLVYEDQTLVKVDGLVKKDQIIEPIENALEQYE
;
A
#
# COMPACT_ATOMS: atom_id res chain seq x y z
N MET A 1 -14.66 54.45 33.99
CA MET A 1 -15.89 55.23 33.79
C MET A 1 -15.99 55.63 32.32
N MET A 2 -17.09 55.23 31.66
CA MET A 2 -17.74 55.84 30.47
C MET A 2 -16.89 55.96 29.17
N LYS A 3 -17.35 55.67 27.95
CA LYS A 3 -18.62 55.30 27.30
C LYS A 3 -18.17 54.66 25.96
N GLY A 4 -18.73 53.55 25.52
CA GLY A 4 -19.87 53.60 24.60
C GLY A 4 -19.48 54.14 23.22
N MET A 5 -19.09 53.27 22.29
CA MET A 5 -19.29 53.51 20.87
C MET A 5 -19.74 52.21 20.20
N LEU A 6 -21.01 52.24 19.83
CA LEU A 6 -21.74 51.26 19.04
C LEU A 6 -21.33 51.41 17.55
N LEU A 7 -21.50 50.31 16.80
CA LEU A 7 -21.58 50.18 15.32
C LEU A 7 -20.30 49.82 14.56
N LEU A 8 -20.24 48.54 14.16
CA LEU A 8 -20.08 48.01 12.78
C LEU A 8 -19.83 46.49 12.94
N LEU A 9 -20.84 45.62 13.11
CA LEU A 9 -21.64 45.01 12.03
C LEU A 9 -20.90 45.03 10.68
N CYS A 10 -19.99 44.07 10.48
CA CYS A 10 -19.59 43.50 9.17
C CYS A 10 -18.42 42.50 9.35
N SER A 11 -18.67 41.31 9.91
CA SER A 11 -17.81 40.14 9.67
C SER A 11 -18.53 38.84 10.06
N ALA A 12 -19.72 38.65 9.50
CA ALA A 12 -20.41 37.37 9.51
C ALA A 12 -20.36 36.82 8.08
N LEU A 13 -19.19 36.31 7.68
CA LEU A 13 -18.98 35.59 6.41
C LEU A 13 -17.65 34.83 6.45
N PHE A 14 -17.51 33.93 7.44
CA PHE A 14 -16.51 32.84 7.41
C PHE A 14 -17.16 31.53 7.84
N ILE A 15 -18.38 31.29 7.37
CA ILE A 15 -19.09 30.03 7.57
C ILE A 15 -19.24 29.37 6.19
N LEU A 16 -18.66 28.17 6.07
CA LEU A 16 -18.83 27.14 5.03
C LEU A 16 -17.91 27.19 3.80
N THR A 17 -16.68 26.72 3.99
CA THR A 17 -16.04 25.84 2.98
C THR A 17 -15.57 24.57 3.66
N SER A 18 -16.52 23.78 4.17
CA SER A 18 -16.30 22.37 4.44
C SER A 18 -16.29 21.65 3.09
N SER A 19 -15.12 21.55 2.47
CA SER A 19 -14.88 20.58 1.41
C SER A 19 -14.91 19.20 2.06
N SER A 20 -16.11 18.63 2.21
CA SER A 20 -16.24 17.20 2.46
C SER A 20 -15.84 16.52 1.16
N CYS A 21 -14.54 16.23 1.05
CA CYS A 21 -14.03 15.35 0.02
C CYS A 21 -14.50 13.94 0.41
N SER A 22 -15.70 13.57 -0.02
CA SER A 22 -16.07 12.16 -0.02
C SER A 22 -15.15 11.50 -1.04
N LYS A 23 -14.02 10.95 -0.58
CA LYS A 23 -13.30 9.92 -1.33
C LYS A 23 -14.37 8.86 -1.61
N ALA A 24 -14.72 8.69 -2.88
CA ALA A 24 -15.47 7.52 -3.26
C ALA A 24 -14.65 6.33 -2.76
N GLU A 25 -15.21 5.55 -1.84
CA GLU A 25 -14.61 4.31 -1.37
C GLU A 25 -14.40 3.44 -2.60
N SER A 26 -13.17 3.44 -3.11
CA SER A 26 -12.70 2.38 -4.00
C SER A 26 -12.82 1.09 -3.20
N PRO A 27 -13.29 -0.01 -3.80
CA PRO A 27 -13.32 -1.28 -3.07
C PRO A 27 -11.91 -1.55 -2.55
N ASP A 28 -11.78 -1.60 -1.23
CA ASP A 28 -10.51 -1.95 -0.59
C ASP A 28 -10.10 -3.33 -1.10
N LEU A 29 -8.80 -3.53 -1.24
CA LEU A 29 -8.26 -4.84 -1.51
C LEU A 29 -8.61 -5.64 -0.26
N GLU A 30 -9.48 -6.63 -0.37
CA GLU A 30 -9.94 -7.42 0.79
C GLU A 30 -8.77 -8.23 1.36
N ILE A 31 -7.89 -7.62 2.14
CA ILE A 31 -6.80 -8.31 2.82
C ILE A 31 -7.43 -9.26 3.81
N ASN A 32 -6.99 -10.52 3.79
CA ASN A 32 -7.43 -11.46 4.80
C ASN A 32 -6.63 -11.17 6.08
N GLU A 33 -7.29 -10.63 7.09
CA GLU A 33 -6.69 -10.25 8.36
C GLU A 33 -6.15 -11.45 9.15
N ASP A 34 -6.69 -12.66 8.92
CA ASP A 34 -6.29 -13.87 9.65
C ASP A 34 -4.98 -14.49 9.13
N ILE A 35 -4.43 -14.00 8.02
CA ILE A 35 -3.22 -14.57 7.40
C ILE A 35 -2.24 -13.48 6.98
N GLN A 36 -0.96 -13.84 6.99
CA GLN A 36 0.06 -13.05 6.32
C GLN A 36 -0.17 -13.10 4.80
N GLN A 37 -0.37 -11.92 4.20
CA GLN A 37 -0.74 -11.76 2.79
C GLN A 37 0.40 -11.12 2.01
N ILE A 38 0.99 -11.86 1.07
CA ILE A 38 1.94 -11.30 0.11
C ILE A 38 1.15 -10.60 -1.00
N VAL A 39 1.53 -9.37 -1.33
CA VAL A 39 0.97 -8.59 -2.44
C VAL A 39 2.10 -8.22 -3.41
N PHE A 40 1.98 -8.67 -4.65
CA PHE A 40 2.91 -8.34 -5.73
C PHE A 40 2.29 -7.27 -6.65
N PHE A 41 2.93 -6.11 -6.70
CA PHE A 41 2.62 -5.03 -7.61
C PHE A 41 3.43 -5.20 -8.89
N SER A 42 2.75 -5.50 -9.99
CA SER A 42 3.36 -5.78 -11.29
C SER A 42 3.30 -4.56 -12.21
N ASP A 43 4.37 -4.37 -12.99
CA ASP A 43 4.48 -3.47 -14.13
C ASP A 43 4.47 -4.30 -15.43
N GLU A 44 3.28 -4.54 -15.96
CA GLU A 44 3.10 -5.29 -17.21
C GLU A 44 3.77 -4.61 -18.42
N ALA A 45 3.97 -3.29 -18.38
CA ALA A 45 4.63 -2.55 -19.45
C ALA A 45 6.15 -2.77 -19.44
N ASN A 46 6.73 -3.20 -18.31
CA ASN A 46 8.17 -3.34 -18.13
C ASN A 46 8.61 -4.65 -17.45
N TYR A 47 8.17 -5.78 -18.03
CA TYR A 47 8.52 -7.14 -17.58
C TYR A 47 10.01 -7.41 -17.33
N ARG A 48 10.92 -6.65 -17.97
CA ARG A 48 12.38 -6.81 -17.74
C ARG A 48 12.80 -6.47 -16.32
N GLN A 49 12.08 -5.57 -15.65
CA GLN A 49 12.38 -5.20 -14.26
C GLN A 49 11.82 -6.23 -13.26
N GLU A 50 10.89 -7.08 -13.70
CA GLU A 50 10.21 -8.08 -12.86
C GLU A 50 10.94 -9.41 -12.78
N VAL A 51 12.00 -9.62 -13.57
CA VAL A 51 12.73 -10.91 -13.62
C VAL A 51 13.15 -11.38 -12.22
N ALA A 52 13.73 -10.47 -11.42
CA ALA A 52 14.12 -10.77 -10.05
C ALA A 52 12.93 -11.12 -9.12
N TYR A 53 11.77 -10.51 -9.36
CA TYR A 53 10.55 -10.79 -8.60
C TYR A 53 9.97 -12.16 -8.95
N TYR A 54 9.98 -12.55 -10.23
CA TYR A 54 9.56 -13.89 -10.62
C TYR A 54 10.46 -14.98 -10.04
N ASP A 55 11.78 -14.77 -10.07
CA ASP A 55 12.74 -15.69 -9.44
C ASP A 55 12.48 -15.79 -7.92
N ALA A 56 12.20 -14.66 -7.26
CA ALA A 56 11.87 -14.63 -5.84
C ALA A 56 10.57 -15.38 -5.52
N ILE A 57 9.50 -15.18 -6.31
CA ILE A 57 8.22 -15.89 -6.16
C ILE A 57 8.42 -17.40 -6.31
N ILE A 58 9.25 -17.85 -7.26
CA ILE A 58 9.54 -19.27 -7.45
C ILE A 58 10.23 -19.87 -6.21
N GLU A 59 11.21 -19.17 -5.65
CA GLU A 59 11.93 -19.64 -4.45
C GLU A 59 11.04 -19.61 -3.20
N LEU A 60 10.32 -18.50 -2.99
CA LEU A 60 9.35 -18.37 -1.89
C LEU A 60 8.25 -19.44 -2.00
N LYS A 61 7.83 -19.84 -3.21
CA LYS A 61 6.86 -20.92 -3.39
C LYS A 61 7.41 -22.28 -2.94
N GLN A 62 8.71 -22.51 -3.08
CA GLN A 62 9.34 -23.75 -2.64
C GLN A 62 9.43 -23.83 -1.11
N LYS A 63 9.68 -22.70 -0.45
CA LYS A 63 9.87 -22.63 1.01
C LYS A 63 8.57 -22.38 1.79
N TYR A 64 7.73 -21.45 1.30
CA TYR A 64 6.47 -21.00 1.92
C TYR A 64 5.29 -21.15 0.95
N PRO A 65 4.94 -22.40 0.55
CA PRO A 65 3.94 -22.64 -0.48
C PRO A 65 2.55 -22.09 -0.15
N GLU A 66 2.13 -22.11 1.13
CA GLU A 66 0.83 -21.57 1.54
C GLU A 66 0.78 -20.04 1.48
N ALA A 67 1.86 -19.35 1.86
CA ALA A 67 1.96 -17.90 1.76
C ALA A 67 1.85 -17.44 0.29
N ILE A 68 2.56 -18.11 -0.63
CA ILE A 68 2.50 -17.79 -2.05
C ILE A 68 1.17 -18.20 -2.70
N LYS A 69 0.56 -19.31 -2.27
CA LYS A 69 -0.76 -19.73 -2.76
C LYS A 69 -1.83 -18.68 -2.50
N ASN A 70 -1.73 -17.95 -1.39
CA ASN A 70 -2.64 -16.88 -1.06
C ASN A 70 -2.22 -15.52 -1.64
N MET A 71 -1.05 -15.41 -2.28
CA MET A 71 -0.52 -14.15 -2.82
C MET A 71 -1.50 -13.44 -3.76
N LYS A 72 -1.57 -12.12 -3.65
CA LYS A 72 -2.35 -11.26 -4.55
C LYS A 72 -1.45 -10.54 -5.55
N ILE A 73 -1.94 -10.37 -6.78
CA ILE A 73 -1.25 -9.62 -7.83
C ILE A 73 -2.07 -8.38 -8.18
N ILE A 74 -1.41 -7.23 -8.19
CA ILE A 74 -1.99 -5.93 -8.50
C ILE A 74 -1.20 -5.32 -9.65
N TYR A 75 -1.90 -4.95 -10.70
CA TYR A 75 -1.28 -4.29 -11.85
C TYR A 75 -1.26 -2.77 -11.67
N GLU A 76 -0.26 -2.11 -12.24
CA GLU A 76 -0.04 -0.66 -12.12
C GLU A 76 -1.26 0.20 -12.51
N ASN A 77 -2.16 -0.32 -13.37
CA ASN A 77 -3.39 0.37 -13.73
C ASN A 77 -4.38 0.56 -12.55
N LYS A 78 -4.16 -0.09 -11.41
CA LYS A 78 -4.95 0.03 -10.18
C LYS A 78 -4.30 1.00 -9.19
N LYS A 79 -4.22 2.28 -9.57
CA LYS A 79 -3.53 3.34 -8.80
C LYS A 79 -3.95 3.46 -7.34
N HIS A 80 -5.23 3.23 -7.02
CA HIS A 80 -5.71 3.37 -5.65
C HIS A 80 -5.04 2.39 -4.69
N TYR A 81 -4.68 1.19 -5.15
CA TYR A 81 -3.92 0.23 -4.34
C TYR A 81 -2.45 0.63 -4.21
N LEU A 82 -1.85 1.23 -5.24
CA LEU A 82 -0.49 1.75 -5.12
C LEU A 82 -0.42 2.84 -4.05
N ASP A 83 -1.40 3.75 -4.02
CA ASP A 83 -1.50 4.81 -3.02
C ASP A 83 -1.71 4.23 -1.60
N GLN A 84 -2.57 3.21 -1.45
CA GLN A 84 -2.85 2.57 -0.16
C GLN A 84 -1.62 1.93 0.48
N PHE A 85 -0.76 1.29 -0.33
CA PHE A 85 0.46 0.61 0.15
C PHE A 85 1.71 1.49 0.05
N GLU A 86 1.54 2.78 -0.25
CA GLU A 86 2.62 3.75 -0.47
C GLU A 86 3.68 3.23 -1.46
N ILE A 87 3.23 2.65 -2.57
CA ILE A 87 4.06 2.12 -3.64
C ILE A 87 4.28 3.22 -4.68
N GLU A 88 5.47 3.81 -4.67
CA GLU A 88 5.80 4.87 -5.63
C GLU A 88 5.96 4.33 -7.05
N ARG A 89 6.46 3.09 -7.19
CA ARG A 89 6.78 2.48 -8.49
C ARG A 89 6.61 0.96 -8.42
N SER A 90 6.03 0.40 -9.48
CA SER A 90 6.09 -1.03 -9.77
C SER A 90 7.41 -1.36 -10.53
N PRO A 91 7.92 -2.60 -10.45
CA PRO A 91 7.42 -3.69 -9.60
C PRO A 91 7.71 -3.47 -8.11
N ALA A 92 6.89 -4.07 -7.25
CA ALA A 92 7.10 -4.10 -5.80
C ALA A 92 6.48 -5.34 -5.16
N MET A 93 7.02 -5.79 -4.04
CA MET A 93 6.49 -6.88 -3.23
C MET A 93 6.31 -6.41 -1.79
N VAL A 94 5.13 -6.68 -1.24
CA VAL A 94 4.74 -6.25 0.11
C VAL A 94 4.21 -7.44 0.88
N LEU A 95 4.59 -7.56 2.16
CA LEU A 95 3.94 -8.46 3.11
C LEU A 95 3.04 -7.65 4.03
N VAL A 96 1.79 -8.09 4.16
CA VAL A 96 0.75 -7.41 4.94
C VAL A 96 0.18 -8.37 5.97
N TYR A 97 -0.08 -7.90 7.18
CA TYR A 97 -0.80 -8.63 8.22
C TYR A 97 -1.60 -7.66 9.08
N GLU A 98 -2.86 -7.98 9.40
CA GLU A 98 -3.76 -7.10 10.17
C GLU A 98 -3.74 -5.64 9.66
N ASP A 99 -3.89 -5.45 8.34
CA ASP A 99 -3.81 -4.16 7.63
C ASP A 99 -2.50 -3.37 7.79
N GLN A 100 -1.47 -3.99 8.36
CA GLN A 100 -0.15 -3.38 8.52
C GLN A 100 0.83 -3.93 7.48
N THR A 101 1.57 -3.03 6.84
CA THR A 101 2.70 -3.41 6.00
C THR A 101 3.88 -3.81 6.89
N LEU A 102 4.21 -5.11 6.91
CA LEU A 102 5.33 -5.64 7.68
C LEU A 102 6.67 -5.39 6.99
N VAL A 103 6.70 -5.59 5.66
CA VAL A 103 7.87 -5.33 4.83
C VAL A 103 7.45 -4.95 3.41
N LYS A 104 8.23 -4.07 2.79
CA LYS A 104 8.05 -3.60 1.42
C LYS A 104 9.39 -3.58 0.70
N VAL A 105 9.42 -4.12 -0.51
CA VAL A 105 10.57 -4.09 -1.42
C VAL A 105 10.09 -3.59 -2.78
N ASP A 106 10.64 -2.49 -3.25
CA ASP A 106 10.21 -1.82 -4.48
C ASP A 106 11.35 -1.57 -5.50
N GLY A 107 10.96 -1.50 -6.77
CA GLY A 107 11.83 -1.11 -7.87
C GLY A 107 12.81 -2.20 -8.34
N LEU A 108 13.90 -1.77 -8.99
CA LEU A 108 14.87 -2.66 -9.60
C LEU A 108 15.86 -3.19 -8.57
N VAL A 109 15.56 -4.36 -8.02
CA VAL A 109 16.36 -5.04 -6.99
C VAL A 109 16.79 -6.44 -7.44
N LYS A 110 17.78 -7.02 -6.76
CA LYS A 110 18.16 -8.42 -6.97
C LYS A 110 17.23 -9.35 -6.21
N LYS A 111 17.11 -10.59 -6.69
CA LYS A 111 16.31 -11.66 -6.07
C LYS A 111 16.51 -11.77 -4.56
N ASP A 112 17.76 -11.84 -4.10
CA ASP A 112 18.06 -12.03 -2.67
C ASP A 112 17.61 -10.84 -1.81
N GLN A 113 17.59 -9.62 -2.39
CA GLN A 113 17.10 -8.41 -1.72
C GLN A 113 15.56 -8.39 -1.61
N ILE A 114 14.86 -9.28 -2.29
CA ILE A 114 13.42 -9.50 -2.16
C ILE A 114 13.17 -10.63 -1.17
N ILE A 115 13.87 -11.76 -1.35
CA ILE A 115 13.65 -12.98 -0.54
C ILE A 115 14.00 -12.71 0.92
N GLU A 116 15.20 -12.23 1.22
CA GLU A 116 15.68 -12.13 2.61
C GLU A 116 14.75 -11.28 3.49
N PRO A 117 14.30 -10.07 3.09
CA PRO A 117 13.37 -9.29 3.90
C PRO A 117 11.99 -9.97 4.06
N ILE A 118 11.50 -10.65 3.02
CA ILE A 118 10.20 -11.32 3.05
C ILE A 118 10.24 -12.55 3.95
N GLU A 119 11.27 -13.38 3.84
CA GLU A 119 11.47 -14.57 4.69
C GLU A 119 11.58 -14.18 6.16
N ASN A 120 12.43 -13.21 6.47
CA ASN A 120 12.58 -12.70 7.83
C ASN A 120 11.24 -12.22 8.42
N ALA A 121 10.41 -11.56 7.60
CA ALA A 121 9.12 -11.07 8.04
C ALA A 121 8.07 -12.20 8.17
N LEU A 122 8.07 -13.20 7.29
CA LEU A 122 7.20 -14.36 7.43
C LEU A 122 7.50 -15.11 8.74
N GLU A 123 8.77 -15.38 9.01
CA GLU A 123 9.24 -16.12 10.19
C GLU A 123 9.04 -15.38 11.51
N GLN A 124 9.14 -14.04 11.51
CA GLN A 124 8.98 -13.24 12.71
C GLN A 124 7.53 -13.24 13.24
N TYR A 125 6.55 -13.52 12.37
CA TYR A 125 5.12 -13.40 12.68
C TYR A 125 4.36 -14.72 12.44
N GLU A 126 5.05 -15.88 12.44
CA GLU A 126 4.43 -17.24 12.45
C GLU A 126 3.70 -17.59 13.75
#